data_AF-A0A9X4GLS9-F1
#
_entry.id   AF-A0A9X4GLS9-F1
#
_cell.length_a   1.000
_cell.length_b   1.000
_cell.length_c   1.000
_cell.angle_alpha   90.00
_cell.angle_beta   90.00
_cell.angle_gamma   90.00
#
_symmetry.space_group_name_H-M   'P 1'
#
loop_
_entity.id
_entity.type
_entity.pdbx_description
1 polymer ?
#
loop_
_entity_poly.entity_id
_entity_poly.type
_entity_poly.pdbx_seq_one_letter_code
_entity_poly.pdbx_strand_id
1 'polypeptide(L)'
;RLPDAHSGGIASTIQGFGVLALLIVALSGGLWFLLNTMQSNLAETVIHWHKFFTTFIEVYFYAHGAMGVLHILIEKYKSRSVNLSD
;
A
#
# COMPACT_ATOMS: atom_id res chain seq x y z
N ARG A 1 23.62 -2.76 26.69
CA ARG A 1 22.21 -3.09 26.38
C ARG A 1 21.77 -2.10 25.31
N LEU A 2 21.71 -2.53 24.05
CA LEU A 2 21.31 -1.69 22.93
C LEU A 2 19.77 -1.63 22.91
N PRO A 3 19.14 -0.46 22.64
CA PRO A 3 17.70 -0.30 22.66
C PRO A 3 17.02 -1.31 21.72
N ASP A 4 15.93 -1.91 22.18
CA ASP A 4 15.08 -2.80 21.40
C ASP A 4 14.78 -2.15 20.06
N ALA A 5 15.23 -2.81 18.99
CA ALA A 5 14.69 -2.56 17.67
C ALA A 5 13.25 -3.06 17.69
N HIS A 6 12.33 -2.24 18.19
CA HIS A 6 10.91 -2.41 17.94
C HIS A 6 10.71 -2.12 16.45
N SER A 7 11.03 -3.10 15.61
CA SER A 7 10.56 -3.18 14.24
C SER A 7 9.03 -3.15 14.36
N GLY A 8 8.45 -1.96 14.24
CA GLY A 8 7.10 -1.69 14.66
C GLY A 8 6.13 -2.66 14.01
N GLY A 9 5.51 -3.53 14.80
CA GLY A 9 4.59 -4.56 14.30
C GLY A 9 3.53 -3.94 13.39
N ILE A 10 3.08 -2.74 13.75
CA ILE A 10 2.14 -1.92 12.96
C ILE A 10 2.67 -1.65 11.54
N ALA A 11 3.95 -1.30 11.37
CA ALA A 11 4.52 -1.03 10.04
C ALA A 11 4.53 -2.28 9.17
N SER A 12 4.89 -3.43 9.73
CA SER A 12 4.87 -4.72 9.02
C SER A 12 3.45 -5.17 8.66
N THR A 13 2.48 -4.90 9.53
CA THR A 13 1.06 -5.17 9.28
C THR A 13 0.51 -4.30 8.15
N ILE A 14 0.82 -2.99 8.16
CA ILE A 14 0.43 -2.06 7.09
C ILE A 14 1.01 -2.55 5.75
N GLN A 15 2.30 -2.89 5.73
CA GLN A 15 2.94 -3.41 4.53
C GLN A 15 2.28 -4.71 4.03
N GLY A 16 1.97 -5.64 4.93
CA GLY A 16 1.25 -6.88 4.62
C GLY A 16 -0.14 -6.63 4.04
N PHE A 17 -0.89 -5.64 4.58
CA PHE A 17 -2.19 -5.24 4.02
C PHE A 17 -2.07 -4.69 2.60
N GLY A 18 -1.03 -3.90 2.30
CA GLY A 18 -0.76 -3.42 0.95
C GLY A 18 -0.52 -4.56 -0.05
N VAL A 19 0.29 -5.54 0.32
CA VAL A 19 0.56 -6.73 -0.51
C VAL A 19 -0.69 -7.56 -0.73
N LEU A 20 -1.49 -7.79 0.33
CA LEU A 20 -2.74 -8.52 0.24
C LEU A 20 -3.75 -7.82 -0.69
N ALA A 21 -3.86 -6.49 -0.59
CA ALA A 21 -4.73 -5.71 -1.46
C ALA A 21 -4.32 -5.83 -2.93
N LEU A 22 -3.01 -5.73 -3.22
CA LEU A 22 -2.46 -5.92 -4.57
C LEU A 22 -2.77 -7.32 -5.12
N LEU A 23 -2.66 -8.37 -4.31
CA LEU A 23 -3.01 -9.73 -4.71
C LEU A 23 -4.50 -9.87 -5.04
N ILE A 24 -5.40 -9.32 -4.22
CA ILE A 24 -6.85 -9.36 -4.47
C ILE A 24 -7.20 -8.63 -5.77
N VAL A 25 -6.60 -7.46 -6.01
CA VAL A 25 -6.81 -6.69 -7.25
C VAL A 25 -6.28 -7.45 -8.47
N ALA A 26 -5.09 -8.05 -8.37
CA ALA A 26 -4.52 -8.85 -9.46
C ALA A 26 -5.39 -10.07 -9.80
N LEU A 27 -5.85 -10.81 -8.79
CA LEU A 27 -6.72 -11.97 -8.99
C LEU A 27 -8.08 -11.59 -9.55
N SER A 28 -8.70 -10.52 -9.06
CA SER A 28 -9.99 -10.04 -9.58
C SER A 28 -9.88 -9.52 -11.02
N GLY A 29 -8.79 -8.84 -11.37
CA GLY A 29 -8.52 -8.41 -12.75
C GLY A 29 -8.29 -9.59 -13.69
N GLY A 30 -7.54 -10.60 -13.25
CA GLY A 30 -7.35 -11.84 -14.00
C GLY A 30 -8.65 -12.62 -14.19
N LEU A 31 -9.47 -12.73 -13.14
CA LEU A 31 -10.78 -13.37 -13.21
C LEU A 31 -11.72 -12.62 -14.17
N TRP A 32 -11.74 -11.29 -14.11
CA TRP A 32 -12.49 -10.47 -15.05
C TRP A 32 -12.05 -10.73 -16.49
N PHE A 33 -10.74 -10.77 -16.76
CA PHE A 33 -10.20 -11.00 -18.09
C PHE A 33 -10.67 -12.35 -18.68
N LEU A 34 -10.64 -13.41 -17.87
CA LEU A 34 -11.15 -14.74 -18.26
C LEU A 34 -12.66 -14.71 -18.55
N LEU A 35 -13.46 -14.12 -17.65
CA LEU A 35 -14.92 -14.05 -17.81
C LEU A 35 -15.33 -13.19 -19.01
N ASN A 36 -14.62 -12.09 -19.24
CA ASN A 36 -14.85 -11.20 -20.38
C ASN A 36 -14.55 -11.91 -21.71
N THR A 37 -13.48 -12.71 -21.76
CA THR A 37 -13.15 -13.52 -22.94
C THR A 37 -14.24 -14.56 -23.25
N MET A 38 -14.89 -15.10 -22.22
CA MET A 38 -16.01 -16.05 -22.34
C MET A 38 -17.37 -15.36 -22.56
N GLN A 39 -17.41 -14.03 -22.74
CA GLN A 39 -18.65 -13.25 -22.87
C GLN A 39 -19.65 -13.51 -21.73
N SER A 40 -19.13 -13.78 -20.52
CA SER A 40 -19.96 -14.11 -19.36
C SER A 40 -20.60 -12.86 -18.76
N ASN A 41 -21.88 -12.95 -18.40
CA ASN A 41 -22.59 -11.88 -17.67
C ASN A 41 -21.97 -11.59 -16.29
N LEU A 42 -21.17 -12.50 -15.74
CA LEU A 42 -20.46 -12.27 -14.47
C LEU A 42 -19.30 -11.27 -14.61
N ALA A 43 -18.80 -11.02 -15.82
CA ALA A 43 -17.70 -10.09 -16.05
C ALA A 43 -18.03 -8.69 -15.52
N GLU A 44 -19.25 -8.20 -15.71
CA GLU A 44 -19.68 -6.88 -15.25
C GLU A 44 -19.64 -6.76 -13.70
N THR A 45 -20.05 -7.82 -13.00
CA THR A 45 -19.98 -7.86 -11.54
C THR A 45 -18.53 -7.89 -11.06
N VAL A 46 -17.67 -8.70 -11.69
CA VAL A 46 -16.27 -8.83 -11.28
C VAL A 46 -15.47 -7.55 -11.53
N ILE A 47 -15.71 -6.83 -12.64
CA ILE A 47 -15.03 -5.54 -12.87
C ILE A 47 -15.49 -4.47 -11.87
N HIS A 48 -16.75 -4.51 -11.45
CA HIS A 48 -17.25 -3.58 -10.42
C HIS A 48 -16.54 -3.81 -9.09
N TRP A 49 -16.41 -5.06 -8.66
CA TRP A 49 -15.62 -5.42 -7.46
C TRP A 49 -14.15 -5.09 -7.61
N HIS A 50 -13.54 -5.35 -8.77
CA HIS A 50 -12.14 -5.00 -9.05
C HIS A 50 -11.91 -3.50 -8.86
N LYS A 51 -12.76 -2.65 -9.46
CA LYS A 51 -12.71 -1.18 -9.30
C LYS A 51 -12.87 -0.73 -7.85
N PHE A 52 -13.76 -1.38 -7.10
CA PHE A 52 -13.93 -1.11 -5.69
C PHE A 52 -12.66 -1.46 -4.88
N PHE A 53 -12.04 -2.60 -5.15
CA PHE A 53 -10.79 -2.99 -4.50
C PHE A 53 -9.61 -2.09 -4.87
N THR A 54 -9.54 -1.58 -6.10
CA THR A 54 -8.48 -0.65 -6.50
C THR A 54 -8.51 0.66 -5.69
N THR A 55 -9.67 1.13 -5.25
CA THR A 55 -9.77 2.31 -4.39
C THR A 55 -9.07 2.12 -3.04
N PHE A 56 -9.07 0.91 -2.46
CA PHE A 56 -8.30 0.62 -1.25
C PHE A 56 -6.79 0.74 -1.50
N ILE A 57 -6.33 0.33 -2.69
CA ILE A 57 -4.93 0.47 -3.07
C ILE A 57 -4.55 1.94 -3.25
N GLU A 58 -5.41 2.75 -3.87
CA GLU A 58 -5.18 4.19 -4.02
C GLU A 58 -5.00 4.87 -2.66
N VAL A 59 -5.94 4.63 -1.73
CA VAL A 59 -5.86 5.18 -0.37
C VAL A 59 -4.61 4.68 0.36
N TYR A 60 -4.29 3.39 0.24
CA TYR A 60 -3.07 2.82 0.81
C TYR A 60 -1.81 3.49 0.26
N PHE A 61 -1.74 3.69 -1.06
CA PHE A 61 -0.60 4.31 -1.72
C PHE A 61 -0.40 5.76 -1.27
N TYR A 62 -1.49 6.53 -1.14
CA TYR A 62 -1.42 7.89 -0.61
C TYR A 62 -0.95 7.92 0.85
N ALA A 63 -1.54 7.09 1.72
CA ALA A 63 -1.18 7.09 3.14
C ALA A 63 0.26 6.60 3.38
N HIS A 64 0.64 5.49 2.77
CA HIS A 64 1.98 4.93 2.89
C HIS A 64 3.03 5.82 2.21
N GLY A 65 2.73 6.35 1.03
CA GLY A 65 3.59 7.30 0.32
C GLY A 65 3.82 8.58 1.11
N ALA A 66 2.76 9.16 1.69
CA ALA A 66 2.88 10.35 2.54
C ALA A 66 3.74 10.07 3.79
N MET A 67 3.54 8.92 4.45
CA MET A 67 4.37 8.52 5.59
C MET A 67 5.84 8.33 5.21
N GLY A 68 6.12 7.73 4.06
CA GLY A 68 7.49 7.61 3.54
C GLY A 68 8.15 8.97 3.28
N VAL A 69 7.42 9.91 2.67
CA VAL A 69 7.89 11.28 2.47
C VAL A 69 8.13 12.00 3.80
N LEU A 70 7.20 11.88 4.76
CA LEU A 70 7.35 12.46 6.10
C LEU A 70 8.58 11.94 6.82
N HIS A 71 8.86 10.63 6.75
CA HIS A 71 10.07 10.05 7.32
C HIS A 71 11.34 10.69 6.74
N ILE A 72 11.43 10.83 5.41
CA ILE A 72 12.58 11.46 4.75
C ILE A 72 12.74 12.92 5.17
N LEU A 73 11.62 13.67 5.26
CA LEU A 73 11.65 15.07 5.68
C LEU A 73 12.13 15.21 7.12
N ILE A 74 11.54 14.46 8.06
CA ILE A 74 11.91 14.48 9.48
C ILE A 74 13.39 14.14 9.64
N GLU A 75 13.89 13.13 8.94
CA GLU A 75 15.29 12.74 9.00
C GLU A 75 16.21 13.86 8.48
N LYS A 76 15.87 14.49 7.36
CA LYS A 76 16.60 15.67 6.86
C LYS A 76 16.59 16.85 7.82
N TYR A 77 15.45 17.17 8.43
CA TYR A 77 15.34 18.25 9.42
C TYR A 77 16.18 17.96 10.67
N LYS A 78 16.12 16.73 11.18
CA LYS A 78 16.89 16.28 12.34
C LYS A 78 18.41 16.32 12.08
N SER A 79 18.86 15.86 10.92
CA SER A 79 20.28 15.94 10.54
C SER A 79 20.76 17.39 10.40
N ARG A 80 19.89 18.29 9.92
CA ARG A 80 20.22 19.71 9.79
C ARG A 80 20.31 20.43 11.13
N SER A 81 19.45 20.11 12.10
CA SER A 81 19.52 20.73 13.43
C SER A 81 20.75 20.31 14.22
N VAL A 82 21.20 19.05 14.09
CA VAL A 82 22.42 18.56 14.73
C VAL A 82 23.66 19.29 14.21
N ASN A 83 23.77 19.50 12.89
CA ASN A 83 24.89 20.24 12.29
C ASN A 83 24.95 21.74 12.64
N LEU A 84 23.89 22.31 13.23
CA LEU A 84 23.86 23.72 13.66
C LEU A 84 24.15 23.90 15.16
N SER A 85 24.19 22.80 15.92
CA SER A 85 24.53 22.78 17.34
C SER A 85 26.01 22.42 17.62
N ASP A 86 26.78 22.14 16.57
CA ASP A 86 28.23 21.90 16.57
C ASP A 86 28.97 23.16 16.05
#